data_AF-A0A1M5BTL3-F1
#
_entry.id   AF-A0A1M5BTL3-F1
#
_cell.length_a   1.000
_cell.length_b   1.000
_cell.length_c   1.000
_cell.angle_alpha   90.00
_cell.angle_beta   90.00
_cell.angle_gamma   90.00
#
_symmetry.space_group_name_H-M   'P 1'
#
loop_
_entity.id
_entity.type
_entity.pdbx_description
1 polymer ?
#
loop_
_entity_poly.entity_id
_entity_poly.type
_entity_poly.pdbx_seq_one_letter_code
_entity_poly.pdbx_strand_id
1 'polypeptide(L)' 'MKNLKKLSKENLKSVKGGITPECVAAQQAAVACYSTLAACQADPNSYEPTFGTSFCMHYCNRYCY' A
#
# COMPACT_ATOMS: atom_id res chain seq x y z
N MET A 1 -1.30 -0.34 -28.91
CA MET A 1 -1.31 -1.00 -27.58
C MET A 1 -0.29 -2.13 -27.62
N LYS A 2 0.77 -2.08 -26.79
CA LYS A 2 1.88 -3.06 -26.87
C LYS A 2 1.40 -4.44 -26.41
N ASN A 3 1.73 -5.48 -27.18
CA ASN A 3 1.30 -6.86 -26.99
C ASN A 3 1.83 -7.47 -25.67
N LEU A 4 1.07 -7.32 -24.59
CA LEU A 4 1.38 -7.89 -23.26
C LEU A 4 1.46 -9.43 -23.24
N LYS A 5 0.94 -10.11 -24.27
CA LYS A 5 0.90 -11.58 -24.40
C LYS A 5 2.28 -12.24 -24.60
N LYS A 6 3.38 -11.48 -24.73
CA LYS A 6 4.76 -12.01 -24.90
C LYS A 6 5.66 -11.85 -23.67
N LEU A 7 5.13 -11.34 -22.55
CA LEU A 7 5.89 -11.23 -21.31
C LEU A 7 5.91 -12.58 -20.58
N SER A 8 6.98 -13.34 -20.80
CA SER A 8 7.31 -14.51 -19.97
C SER A 8 7.75 -14.06 -18.57
N LYS A 9 7.65 -14.92 -17.54
CA LYS A 9 8.05 -14.61 -16.15
C LYS A 9 9.46 -14.01 -16.03
N GLU A 10 10.38 -14.43 -16.90
CA GLU A 10 11.74 -13.92 -16.96
C GLU A 10 11.82 -12.49 -17.51
N ASN A 11 10.97 -12.14 -18.48
CA ASN A 11 10.91 -10.81 -19.08
C ASN A 11 10.23 -9.79 -18.18
N LEU A 12 9.41 -10.22 -17.20
CA LEU A 12 8.83 -9.34 -16.18
C LEU A 12 9.90 -8.67 -15.31
N LYS A 13 11.04 -9.35 -15.05
CA LYS A 13 12.18 -8.76 -14.31
C LYS A 13 12.81 -7.60 -15.07
N SER A 14 12.72 -7.60 -16.39
CA SER A 14 13.27 -6.56 -17.28
C SER A 14 12.30 -5.41 -17.55
N VAL A 15 11.05 -5.52 -17.11
CA VAL A 15 10.07 -4.42 -17.22
C VAL A 15 10.45 -3.36 -16.18
N LYS A 16 11.05 -2.26 -16.66
CA LYS A 16 11.23 -1.04 -15.87
C LYS A 16 9.86 -0.41 -15.58
N GLY A 17 9.22 -0.91 -14.52
CA GLY A 17 7.91 -0.47 -14.03
C GLY A 17 7.50 -1.12 -12.70
N GLY A 18 8.46 -1.73 -12.00
CA GLY A 18 8.26 -2.21 -10.64
C GLY A 18 8.33 -1.06 -9.64
N ILE A 19 7.70 -1.27 -8.48
CA ILE A 19 7.79 -0.34 -7.35
C ILE A 19 9.27 -0.13 -6.98
N THR A 20 9.72 1.13 -6.94
CA THR A 20 11.11 1.43 -6.56
C THR A 20 11.34 1.06 -5.09
N PRO A 21 12.59 0.78 -4.67
CA PRO A 21 12.88 0.55 -3.25
C PRO A 21 12.38 1.69 -2.36
N GLU A 22 12.45 2.93 -2.84
CA GLU A 22 11.89 4.09 -2.16
C GLU A 22 10.37 4.04 -2.06
N CYS A 23 9.65 3.66 -3.12
CA CYS A 23 8.21 3.46 -3.05
C CYS A 23 7.83 2.26 -2.16
N VAL A 24 8.64 1.19 -2.10
CA VAL A 24 8.41 0.07 -1.18
C VAL A 24 8.58 0.54 0.26
N ALA A 25 9.66 1.27 0.55
CA ALA A 25 9.91 1.84 1.88
C ALA A 25 8.83 2.85 2.26
N ALA A 26 8.41 3.71 1.34
CA ALA A 26 7.33 4.66 1.54
C ALA A 26 5.98 3.95 1.74
N GLN A 27 5.69 2.87 1.01
CA GLN A 27 4.46 2.10 1.18
C GLN A 27 4.45 1.31 2.49
N GLN A 28 5.59 0.79 2.94
CA GLN A 28 5.69 0.14 4.26
C GLN A 28 5.67 1.15 5.42
N ALA A 29 6.21 2.36 5.20
CA ALA A 29 6.13 3.45 6.18
C ALA A 29 4.74 4.10 6.23
N ALA A 30 4.00 4.10 5.12
CA ALA A 30 2.64 4.61 5.03
C ALA A 30 1.63 3.70 5.73
N VAL A 31 1.89 2.38 5.77
CA VAL A 31 0.94 1.40 6.32
C VAL A 31 1.34 0.99 7.73
N ALA A 32 1.06 1.85 8.71
CA ALA A 32 1.20 1.45 10.11
C ALA A 32 -0.01 0.62 10.56
N CYS A 33 0.27 -0.52 11.20
CA CYS A 33 -0.73 -1.51 11.58
C CYS A 33 -0.90 -1.61 13.10
N TYR A 34 -2.13 -1.40 13.56
CA TYR A 34 -2.59 -1.44 14.93
C TYR A 34 -3.28 -2.75 15.27
N SER A 35 -3.33 -3.07 16.57
CA SER A 35 -4.06 -4.23 17.10
C SER A 35 -5.57 -4.02 17.18
N THR A 36 -6.06 -2.78 17.15
CA THR A 36 -7.49 -2.46 17.28
C THR A 36 -7.90 -1.34 16.31
N LEU A 37 -9.19 -1.33 15.94
CA LEU A 37 -9.75 -0.30 15.06
C LEU A 37 -9.66 1.09 15.70
N ALA A 38 -9.94 1.17 17.01
CA ALA A 38 -9.90 2.43 17.75
C ALA A 38 -8.50 3.06 17.73
N ALA A 39 -7.44 2.26 17.81
CA ALA A 39 -6.07 2.75 17.72
C ALA A 39 -5.73 3.27 16.31
N CYS A 40 -6.24 2.62 15.26
CA CYS A 40 -6.11 3.13 13.89
C CYS A 40 -6.86 4.45 13.70
N GLN A 41 -8.11 4.55 14.16
CA GLN A 41 -8.91 5.77 14.01
C GLN A 41 -8.40 6.94 14.87
N ALA A 42 -7.70 6.64 15.97
CA ALA A 42 -7.08 7.66 16.82
C ALA A 42 -5.76 8.20 16.24
N ASP A 43 -5.16 7.52 15.25
CA ASP A 43 -3.92 7.98 14.66
C ASP A 43 -4.19 9.12 13.65
N PRO A 44 -3.54 10.29 13.82
CA PRO A 44 -3.76 11.44 12.94
C PRO A 44 -3.29 11.21 11.51
N ASN A 45 -2.39 10.25 11.26
CA ASN A 45 -1.92 9.89 9.93
C ASN A 45 -2.91 8.97 9.21
N SER A 46 -3.84 8.34 9.94
CA SER A 46 -4.93 7.58 9.33
C SER A 46 -6.00 8.48 8.72
N TYR A 47 -5.95 9.80 8.96
CA TYR A 47 -6.88 10.77 8.37
C TYR A 47 -6.46 11.14 6.94
N GLU A 48 -7.30 10.80 5.97
CA GLU A 48 -7.07 11.12 4.56
C GLU A 48 -7.83 12.41 4.19
N PRO A 49 -7.16 13.55 4.01
CA PRO A 49 -7.81 14.86 3.85
C PRO A 49 -8.65 14.96 2.58
N THR A 50 -8.40 14.10 1.58
CA THR A 50 -9.16 14.06 0.33
C THR A 50 -10.55 13.45 0.50
N PHE A 51 -10.72 12.51 1.43
CA PHE A 51 -11.99 11.83 1.69
C PHE A 51 -12.66 12.28 2.99
N GLY A 52 -11.96 13.08 3.81
CA GLY A 52 -12.48 13.63 5.05
C GLY A 52 -12.75 12.59 6.13
N THR A 53 -12.20 11.37 5.97
CA THR A 53 -12.41 10.24 6.88
C THR A 53 -11.09 9.58 7.22
N SER A 54 -11.05 8.95 8.40
CA SER A 54 -9.96 8.06 8.77
C SER A 54 -10.07 6.75 7.97
N PHE A 55 -9.07 6.43 7.16
CA PHE A 55 -9.02 5.23 6.36
C PHE A 55 -8.33 4.12 7.16
N CYS A 56 -9.07 3.06 7.50
CA CYS A 56 -8.55 1.91 8.25
C CYS A 56 -9.03 0.61 7.58
N MET A 57 -8.10 -0.17 7.05
CA MET A 57 -8.32 -1.50 6.49
C MET A 57 -7.95 -2.59 7.50
N HIS A 58 -8.78 -3.63 7.63
CA HIS A 58 -8.46 -4.79 8.44
C HIS A 58 -7.72 -5.85 7.59
N TYR A 59 -6.44 -6.08 7.88
CA TYR A 59 -5.58 -7.03 7.16
C TYR A 59 -4.73 -7.85 8.13
N CYS A 60 -4.68 -9.17 7.94
CA CYS A 60 -3.90 -10.09 8.79
C CYS A 60 -4.15 -9.92 10.32
N ASN A 61 -5.42 -9.76 10.73
CA ASN A 61 -5.83 -9.53 12.12
C ASN A 61 -5.27 -8.24 12.74
N ARG A 62 -4.98 -7.24 11.92
CA ARG A 62 -4.53 -5.90 12.31
C ARG A 62 -5.32 -4.86 11.53
N TYR A 63 -5.45 -3.66 12.09
CA TYR A 63 -6.03 -2.51 11.41
C TYR A 63 -4.89 -1.62 10.90
N CYS A 64 -4.82 -1.36 9.61
CA CYS A 64 -3.79 -0.51 9.01
C CYS A 64 -4.44 0.62 8.22
N TYR A 65 -3.78 1.76 8.08
CA TYR A 65 -4.20 2.86 7.22
C TYR A 65 -3.36 2.89 5.94
#